data_AF-A0A653ZLI9-F1
#
_entry.id   AF-A0A653ZLI9-F1
#
_cell.length_a   1.000
_cell.length_b   1.000
_cell.length_c   1.000
_cell.angle_alpha   90.00
_cell.angle_beta   90.00
_cell.angle_gamma   90.00
#
_symmetry.space_group_name_H-M   'P 1'
#
loop_
_entity.id
_entity.type
_entity.pdbx_description
1 polymer ?
#
loop_
_entity_poly.entity_id
_entity_poly.type
_entity_poly.pdbx_seq_one_letter_code
_entity_poly.pdbx_strand_id
1 'polypeptide(L)'
;MYGINHKINDPGLYLLSDIVEEQLGVYEKVLVDTPAQDKEKIAQLEQAISIYKGELEKFKQEVEDQKKERFQFSVEEVYAMYGQYERKFISIEFHKYSDSAQKYGRNISGTIQYGKAERETLEKIITSEKVPRTNGYVKFESTDENLSKAQQEQLKNEGFISGDIYEILATDFPVQKAFGQVGKKEIPNTIEIKMDPTGFDVNRSNHWLLGQKIKSGYPLTDDEWAKFCGLSFYLEPESVNFDVIQNKGFSEDGKKTYLSRFFELEAKLYAKDISAEEILEFNEFLKERKAVRIEAVVKEIKRSTNKTLEKFKEEYPEIYKALEISRIEFDNETLAYHNVVKPIYWDYEGFLHIYLRHCDELSIEGHFENKTKFQYSYKDIRRILKIAIENLLPQINDRLLQGKDFRIYGDKSLYFNGNHYSLHVLANGRIAAFHPLENPQEDAIK
;
A
#
# COMPACT_ATOMS: atom_id res chain seq x y z
N MET A 1 28.80 -12.50 34.99
CA MET A 1 28.19 -13.24 36.13
C MET A 1 29.09 -14.41 36.53
N TYR A 2 29.39 -14.59 37.82
CA TYR A 2 30.16 -15.75 38.32
C TYR A 2 31.54 -15.98 37.66
N GLY A 3 32.23 -14.91 37.23
CA GLY A 3 33.58 -15.00 36.65
C GLY A 3 33.64 -15.57 35.23
N ILE A 4 32.50 -15.69 34.54
CA ILE A 4 32.44 -16.04 33.13
C ILE A 4 32.65 -14.77 32.30
N ASN A 5 33.57 -14.82 31.33
CA ASN A 5 33.70 -13.77 30.31
C ASN A 5 32.60 -13.97 29.27
N HIS A 6 31.65 -13.04 29.19
CA HIS A 6 30.55 -13.10 28.23
C HIS A 6 30.90 -12.31 26.98
N LYS A 7 30.54 -12.81 25.80
CA LYS A 7 30.54 -12.00 24.57
C LYS A 7 29.10 -11.67 24.18
N ILE A 8 28.88 -10.45 23.71
CA ILE A 8 27.55 -10.00 23.26
C ILE A 8 26.91 -10.86 22.16
N ASN A 9 27.71 -11.64 21.42
CA ASN A 9 27.24 -12.53 20.36
C ASN A 9 27.15 -14.01 20.76
N ASP A 10 27.32 -14.33 22.05
CA ASP A 10 27.25 -15.71 22.52
C ASP A 10 25.82 -16.25 22.43
N PRO A 11 25.59 -17.44 21.84
CA PRO A 11 24.30 -18.12 21.87
C PRO A 11 23.93 -18.44 23.33
N GLY A 12 22.87 -17.82 23.84
CA GLY A 12 22.46 -17.98 25.24
C GLY A 12 23.10 -17.00 26.22
N LEU A 13 23.62 -15.85 25.74
CA LEU A 13 24.14 -14.75 26.58
C LEU A 13 23.25 -14.45 27.78
N TYR A 14 21.94 -14.37 27.55
CA TYR A 14 20.96 -14.00 28.57
C TYR A 14 20.45 -15.18 29.41
N LEU A 15 20.79 -16.43 29.09
CA LEU A 15 20.28 -17.61 29.80
C LEU A 15 20.61 -17.55 31.30
N LEU A 16 21.87 -17.24 31.63
CA LEU A 16 22.28 -17.13 33.03
C LEU A 16 21.63 -15.94 33.74
N SER A 17 21.42 -14.84 33.02
CA SER A 17 20.70 -13.67 33.55
C SER A 17 19.25 -14.02 33.85
N ASP A 18 18.58 -14.73 32.93
CA ASP A 18 17.20 -15.16 33.08
C ASP A 18 17.05 -16.10 34.30
N ILE A 19 17.98 -17.05 34.48
CA ILE A 19 18.01 -17.95 35.66
C ILE A 19 18.21 -17.16 36.96
N VAL A 20 19.13 -16.18 36.98
CA VAL A 20 19.39 -15.38 38.18
C VAL A 20 18.22 -14.47 38.52
N GLU A 21 17.53 -13.90 37.53
CA GLU A 21 16.32 -13.11 37.75
C GLU A 21 15.16 -13.96 38.28
N GLU A 22 14.97 -15.17 37.76
CA GLU A 22 13.96 -16.09 38.28
C GLU A 22 14.24 -16.45 39.74
N GLN A 23 15.50 -16.76 40.08
CA GLN A 23 15.92 -17.00 41.46
C GLN A 23 15.68 -15.77 42.34
N LEU A 24 16.01 -14.57 41.86
CA LEU A 24 15.76 -13.32 42.56
C LEU A 24 14.27 -13.18 42.91
N GLY A 25 13.38 -13.40 41.94
CA GLY A 25 11.94 -13.33 42.15
C GLY A 25 11.43 -14.33 43.20
N VAL A 26 12.00 -15.54 43.24
CA VAL A 26 11.72 -16.52 44.30
C VAL A 26 12.16 -16.00 45.66
N TYR A 27 13.38 -15.47 45.79
CA TYR A 27 13.88 -14.94 47.06
C TYR A 27 13.08 -13.73 47.55
N GLU A 28 12.70 -12.82 46.66
CA GLU A 28 11.86 -11.65 47.00
C GLU A 28 10.48 -12.09 47.48
N LYS A 29 9.87 -13.09 46.84
CA LYS A 29 8.59 -13.65 47.29
C LYS A 29 8.71 -14.33 48.66
N VAL A 30 9.74 -15.16 48.85
CA VAL A 30 9.97 -15.84 50.14
C VAL A 30 10.24 -14.82 51.25
N LEU A 31 10.91 -13.71 50.96
CA LEU A 31 11.13 -12.62 51.91
C LEU A 31 9.81 -11.98 52.36
N VAL A 32 8.90 -11.69 51.41
CA VAL A 32 7.56 -11.14 51.72
C VAL A 32 6.72 -12.10 52.57
N ASP A 33 6.81 -13.40 52.31
CA ASP A 33 6.05 -14.44 53.01
C ASP A 33 6.70 -14.85 54.35
N THR A 34 7.91 -14.38 54.66
CA THR A 34 8.63 -14.75 55.89
C THR A 34 8.11 -13.95 57.09
N PRO A 35 7.73 -14.60 58.21
CA PRO A 35 7.25 -13.90 59.41
C PRO A 35 8.31 -12.93 59.96
N ALA A 36 7.90 -11.71 60.33
CA ALA A 36 8.78 -10.65 60.85
C ALA A 36 9.59 -11.01 62.12
N GLN A 37 9.26 -12.13 62.75
CA GLN A 37 9.92 -12.66 63.94
C GLN A 37 11.20 -13.43 63.59
N ASP A 38 11.30 -13.96 62.37
CA ASP A 38 12.43 -14.74 61.87
C ASP A 38 13.50 -13.80 61.26
N LYS A 39 14.10 -13.00 62.14
CA LYS A 39 15.07 -11.96 61.76
C LYS A 39 16.32 -12.50 61.06
N GLU A 40 16.73 -13.73 61.40
CA GLU A 40 17.91 -14.37 60.82
C GLU A 40 17.66 -14.75 59.36
N LYS A 41 16.51 -15.38 59.07
CA LYS A 41 16.13 -15.73 57.71
C LYS A 41 15.90 -14.51 56.83
N ILE A 42 15.28 -13.45 57.36
CA ILE A 42 15.12 -12.17 56.67
C ILE A 42 16.48 -11.60 56.27
N ALA A 43 17.45 -11.54 57.20
CA ALA A 43 18.78 -11.02 56.91
C ALA A 43 19.53 -11.84 55.84
N GLN A 44 19.40 -13.18 55.88
CA GLN A 44 19.98 -14.06 54.86
C GLN A 44 19.37 -13.83 53.47
N LEU A 45 18.05 -13.67 53.39
CA LEU A 45 17.34 -13.40 52.14
C LEU A 45 17.69 -12.02 51.58
N GLU A 46 17.72 -10.98 52.41
CA GLU A 46 18.13 -9.63 52.01
C GLU A 46 19.57 -9.62 51.47
N GLN A 47 20.49 -10.33 52.13
CA GLN A 47 21.86 -10.47 51.66
C GLN A 47 21.92 -11.18 50.31
N ALA A 48 21.20 -12.29 50.14
CA ALA A 48 21.15 -13.03 48.88
C ALA A 48 20.59 -12.15 47.73
N ILE A 49 19.46 -11.47 47.96
CA ILE A 49 18.84 -10.53 47.01
C ILE A 49 19.83 -9.43 46.61
N SER A 50 20.54 -8.85 47.58
CA SER A 50 21.54 -7.82 47.31
C SER A 50 22.69 -8.33 46.43
N ILE A 51 23.15 -9.58 46.64
CA ILE A 51 24.20 -10.19 45.83
C ILE A 51 23.71 -10.40 44.40
N TYR A 52 22.54 -11.02 44.22
CA TYR A 52 21.99 -11.28 42.89
C TYR A 52 21.70 -9.99 42.10
N LYS A 53 21.13 -8.96 42.74
CA LYS A 53 20.95 -7.64 42.11
C LYS A 53 22.28 -7.03 41.68
N GLY A 54 23.31 -7.12 42.54
CA GLY A 54 24.65 -6.63 42.21
C GLY A 54 25.27 -7.37 41.02
N GLU A 55 25.10 -8.69 40.92
CA GLU A 55 25.60 -9.47 39.78
C GLU A 55 24.85 -9.17 38.48
N LEU A 56 23.53 -8.98 38.53
CA LEU A 56 22.73 -8.58 37.37
C LEU A 56 23.12 -7.18 36.87
N GLU A 57 23.32 -6.21 37.78
CA GLU A 57 23.71 -4.85 37.37
C GLU A 57 25.12 -4.82 36.77
N LYS A 58 26.07 -5.58 37.33
CA LYS A 58 27.40 -5.74 36.72
C LYS A 58 27.30 -6.34 35.32
N PHE A 59 26.50 -7.39 35.14
CA PHE A 59 26.33 -8.04 33.84
C PHE A 59 25.66 -7.11 32.83
N LYS A 60 24.64 -6.36 33.25
CA LYS A 60 24.01 -5.32 32.42
C LYS A 60 25.03 -4.28 31.96
N GLN A 61 25.85 -3.77 32.88
CA GLN A 61 26.89 -2.80 32.57
C GLN A 61 27.93 -3.37 31.59
N GLU A 62 28.36 -4.62 31.79
CA GLU A 62 29.28 -5.34 30.90
C GLU A 62 28.72 -5.45 29.48
N VAL A 63 27.44 -5.81 29.33
CA VAL A 63 26.77 -5.89 28.02
C VAL A 63 26.69 -4.52 27.35
N GLU A 64 26.29 -3.48 28.08
CA GLU A 64 26.18 -2.13 27.51
C GLU A 64 27.53 -1.54 27.11
N ASP A 65 28.60 -1.85 27.84
CA ASP A 65 29.95 -1.41 27.47
C ASP A 65 30.46 -2.16 26.23
N GLN A 66 30.21 -3.48 26.13
CA GLN A 66 30.51 -4.22 24.91
C GLN A 66 29.74 -3.69 23.69
N LYS A 67 28.45 -3.34 23.84
CA LYS A 67 27.64 -2.75 22.75
C LYS A 67 28.20 -1.41 22.25
N LYS A 68 28.79 -0.60 23.13
CA LYS A 68 29.44 0.68 22.75
C LYS A 68 30.71 0.45 21.94
N GLU A 69 31.47 -0.60 22.26
CA GLU A 69 32.70 -0.95 21.54
C GLU A 69 32.39 -1.62 20.20
N ARG A 70 31.39 -2.50 20.19
CA ARG A 70 31.00 -3.29 19.02
C ARG A 70 29.53 -3.66 19.10
N PHE A 71 28.82 -3.47 18.00
CA PHE A 71 27.46 -3.95 17.84
C PHE A 71 27.40 -5.08 16.81
N GLN A 72 26.40 -5.95 16.94
CA GLN A 72 26.30 -7.16 16.13
C GLN A 72 25.81 -6.89 14.70
N PHE A 73 24.85 -5.98 14.56
CA PHE A 73 24.22 -5.64 13.29
C PHE A 73 24.29 -4.14 12.98
N SER A 74 24.85 -3.80 11.82
CA SER A 74 24.78 -2.46 11.26
C SER A 74 23.53 -2.26 10.41
N VAL A 75 23.17 -0.99 10.15
CA VAL A 75 22.07 -0.65 9.24
C VAL A 75 22.29 -1.28 7.85
N GLU A 76 23.54 -1.25 7.37
CA GLU A 76 23.95 -1.81 6.08
C GLU A 76 23.81 -3.34 6.04
N GLU A 77 24.21 -4.04 7.11
CA GLU A 77 24.07 -5.50 7.23
C GLU A 77 22.60 -5.91 7.26
N VAL A 78 21.79 -5.20 8.04
CA VAL A 78 20.34 -5.43 8.12
C VAL A 78 19.68 -5.25 6.74
N TYR A 79 20.08 -4.21 6.00
CA TYR A 79 19.60 -4.00 4.63
C TYR A 79 20.04 -5.11 3.69
N ALA A 80 21.33 -5.43 3.65
CA ALA A 80 21.90 -6.43 2.75
C ALA A 80 21.34 -7.84 3.00
N MET A 81 21.09 -8.22 4.25
CA MET A 81 20.63 -9.57 4.58
C MET A 81 19.10 -9.73 4.52
N TYR A 82 18.35 -8.66 4.81
CA TYR A 82 16.90 -8.75 5.00
C TYR A 82 16.14 -7.64 4.28
N GLY A 83 16.59 -6.38 4.42
CA GLY A 83 15.85 -5.20 3.96
C GLY A 83 15.75 -5.00 2.45
N GLN A 84 16.72 -5.50 1.68
CA GLN A 84 16.71 -5.37 0.21
C GLN A 84 15.64 -6.25 -0.48
N TYR A 85 15.13 -7.25 0.24
CA TYR A 85 14.16 -8.21 -0.28
C TYR A 85 12.70 -7.74 -0.08
N GLU A 86 11.81 -8.16 -0.98
CA GLU A 86 10.40 -7.75 -0.93
C GLU A 86 9.69 -8.30 0.30
N ARG A 87 9.30 -7.40 1.22
CA ARG A 87 8.47 -7.67 2.40
C ARG A 87 8.89 -8.94 3.15
N LYS A 88 10.21 -9.18 3.26
CA LYS A 88 10.74 -10.34 3.99
C LYS A 88 10.34 -10.25 5.45
N PHE A 89 9.52 -11.19 5.88
CA PHE A 89 9.07 -11.27 7.26
C PHE A 89 10.21 -11.81 8.13
N ILE A 90 10.53 -11.08 9.19
CA ILE A 90 11.59 -11.43 10.13
C ILE A 90 11.11 -11.27 11.56
N SER A 91 11.71 -12.03 12.46
CA SER A 91 11.62 -11.84 13.91
C SER A 91 12.96 -11.32 14.42
N ILE A 92 12.92 -10.29 15.25
CA ILE A 92 14.08 -9.64 15.84
C ILE A 92 14.02 -9.85 17.35
N GLU A 93 15.07 -10.43 17.91
CA GLU A 93 15.33 -10.41 19.35
C GLU A 93 16.29 -9.26 19.66
N PHE A 94 15.90 -8.39 20.59
CA PHE A 94 16.74 -7.32 21.08
C PHE A 94 17.61 -7.78 22.24
N HIS A 95 18.76 -7.15 22.40
CA HIS A 95 19.55 -7.22 23.61
C HIS A 95 18.66 -6.87 24.81
N LYS A 96 18.55 -7.76 25.80
CA LYS A 96 17.60 -7.69 26.92
C LYS A 96 17.54 -6.33 27.62
N TYR A 97 18.68 -5.66 27.78
CA TYR A 97 18.80 -4.41 28.51
C TYR A 97 18.74 -3.16 27.63
N SER A 98 18.60 -3.33 26.31
CA SER A 98 18.54 -2.21 25.37
C SER A 98 17.30 -1.35 25.53
N ASP A 99 17.41 -0.10 25.08
CA ASP A 99 16.27 0.83 25.02
C ASP A 99 15.15 0.27 24.12
N SER A 100 15.53 -0.38 23.01
CA SER A 100 14.58 -1.04 22.10
C SER A 100 13.80 -2.16 22.80
N ALA A 101 14.46 -3.01 23.60
CA ALA A 101 13.80 -4.08 24.35
C ALA A 101 12.85 -3.55 25.43
N GLN A 102 13.25 -2.47 26.13
CA GLN A 102 12.40 -1.84 27.14
C GLN A 102 11.15 -1.22 26.53
N LYS A 103 11.28 -0.65 25.33
CA LYS A 103 10.21 0.11 24.67
C LYS A 103 9.24 -0.76 23.88
N TYR A 104 9.74 -1.81 23.21
CA TYR A 104 8.96 -2.64 22.29
C TYR A 104 8.86 -4.11 22.74
N GLY A 105 9.41 -4.45 23.90
CA GLY A 105 9.55 -5.84 24.34
C GLY A 105 10.77 -6.52 23.75
N ARG A 106 11.12 -7.69 24.29
CA ARG A 106 12.35 -8.42 23.91
C ARG A 106 12.34 -8.92 22.46
N ASN A 107 11.16 -9.24 21.93
CA ASN A 107 11.00 -9.78 20.58
C ASN A 107 9.95 -8.99 19.82
N ILE A 108 10.21 -8.73 18.53
CA ILE A 108 9.24 -8.17 17.60
C ILE A 108 9.25 -8.95 16.29
N SER A 109 8.11 -9.05 15.62
CA SER A 109 7.99 -9.69 14.30
C SER A 109 7.30 -8.78 13.29
N GLY A 110 7.74 -8.82 12.03
CA GLY A 110 7.27 -7.89 11.01
C GLY A 110 8.22 -7.72 9.82
N THR A 111 8.20 -6.55 9.21
CA THR A 111 8.98 -6.23 8.00
C THR A 111 9.73 -4.92 8.14
N ILE A 112 10.92 -4.85 7.55
CA ILE A 112 11.72 -3.63 7.54
C ILE A 112 11.21 -2.67 6.47
N GLN A 113 11.13 -1.38 6.81
CA GLN A 113 10.61 -0.33 5.94
C GLN A 113 11.72 0.65 5.58
N TYR A 114 11.78 1.06 4.31
CA TYR A 114 12.75 2.04 3.82
C TYR A 114 12.04 3.08 2.99
N GLY A 115 12.41 4.35 3.17
CA GLY A 115 12.05 5.39 2.22
C GLY A 115 12.82 5.25 0.90
N LYS A 116 12.39 5.95 -0.14
CA LYS A 116 13.04 5.92 -1.46
C LYS A 116 14.51 6.33 -1.40
N ALA A 117 14.81 7.53 -0.88
CA ALA A 117 16.18 8.03 -0.78
C ALA A 117 17.06 7.16 0.14
N GLU A 118 16.47 6.62 1.21
CA GLU A 118 17.13 5.73 2.16
C GLU A 118 17.57 4.43 1.46
N ARG A 119 16.66 3.79 0.71
CA ARG A 119 16.93 2.59 -0.07
C ARG A 119 17.97 2.83 -1.16
N GLU A 120 17.85 3.92 -1.93
CA GLU A 120 18.82 4.29 -2.96
C GLU A 120 20.23 4.54 -2.39
N THR A 121 20.30 5.12 -1.20
CA THR A 121 21.57 5.37 -0.50
C THR A 121 22.20 4.06 -0.04
N LEU A 122 21.42 3.18 0.59
CA LEU A 122 21.89 1.88 1.05
C LEU A 122 22.34 0.98 -0.11
N GLU A 123 21.63 0.98 -1.23
CA GLU A 123 22.05 0.26 -2.45
C GLU A 123 23.45 0.65 -2.94
N LYS A 124 23.73 1.96 -3.00
CA LYS A 124 25.05 2.47 -3.39
C LYS A 124 26.13 2.11 -2.36
N ILE A 125 25.77 2.08 -1.08
CA ILE A 125 26.71 1.75 -0.01
C ILE A 125 27.07 0.26 -0.04
N ILE A 126 26.10 -0.64 -0.15
CA ILE A 126 26.36 -2.10 -0.12
C ILE A 126 27.11 -2.60 -1.37
N THR A 127 27.08 -1.83 -2.45
CA THR A 127 27.83 -2.12 -3.69
C THR A 127 29.25 -1.55 -3.69
N SER A 128 29.61 -0.75 -2.68
CA SER A 128 30.95 -0.17 -2.55
C SER A 128 31.96 -1.19 -2.03
N GLU A 129 33.25 -1.02 -2.37
CA GLU A 129 34.33 -1.91 -1.90
C GLU A 129 34.48 -1.94 -0.37
N LYS A 130 34.07 -0.87 0.32
CA LYS A 130 34.18 -0.73 1.78
C LYS A 130 32.84 -0.30 2.36
N VAL A 131 32.04 -1.29 2.76
CA VAL A 131 30.77 -1.06 3.44
C VAL A 131 31.03 -0.57 4.88
N PRO A 132 30.62 0.65 5.24
CA PRO A 132 30.69 1.12 6.61
C PRO A 132 29.76 0.30 7.51
N ARG A 133 30.08 0.22 8.79
CA ARG A 133 29.17 -0.31 9.81
C ARG A 133 28.63 0.85 10.62
N THR A 134 27.39 1.23 10.34
CA THR A 134 26.72 2.32 11.06
C THR A 134 25.74 1.75 12.06
N ASN A 135 25.79 2.26 13.31
CA ASN A 135 24.75 2.04 14.29
C ASN A 135 23.69 3.14 14.15
N GLY A 136 22.49 2.80 13.68
CA GLY A 136 21.49 3.79 13.32
C GLY A 136 20.07 3.24 13.39
N TYR A 137 19.10 4.11 13.13
CA TYR A 137 17.69 3.75 13.19
C TYR A 137 17.26 2.91 11.98
N VAL A 138 16.50 1.85 12.25
CA VAL A 138 15.89 0.97 11.28
C VAL A 138 14.37 0.98 11.51
N LYS A 139 13.62 1.45 10.50
CA LYS A 139 12.15 1.49 10.58
C LYS A 139 11.56 0.10 10.38
N PHE A 140 10.53 -0.21 11.15
CA PHE A 140 9.97 -1.56 11.16
C PHE A 140 8.46 -1.53 11.31
N GLU A 141 7.77 -2.24 10.43
CA GLU A 141 6.33 -2.45 10.50
C GLU A 141 6.07 -3.78 11.21
N SER A 142 5.69 -3.71 12.47
CA SER A 142 5.39 -4.88 13.29
C SER A 142 3.95 -5.36 13.11
N THR A 143 3.78 -6.67 13.22
CA THR A 143 2.48 -7.36 13.28
C THR A 143 2.17 -7.92 14.67
N ASP A 144 3.00 -7.59 15.66
CA ASP A 144 2.85 -8.12 17.02
C ASP A 144 1.66 -7.47 17.74
N GLU A 145 0.73 -8.30 18.22
CA GLU A 145 -0.48 -7.88 18.92
C GLU A 145 -0.19 -7.36 20.33
N ASN A 146 0.97 -7.68 20.91
CA ASN A 146 1.36 -7.20 22.24
C ASN A 146 1.78 -5.73 22.24
N LEU A 147 2.10 -5.17 21.07
CA LEU A 147 2.43 -3.76 20.94
C LEU A 147 1.16 -2.92 20.86
N SER A 148 1.12 -1.83 21.64
CA SER A 148 0.07 -0.83 21.47
C SER A 148 0.16 -0.18 20.09
N LYS A 149 -0.96 0.34 19.57
CA LYS A 149 -1.00 1.06 18.29
C LYS A 149 0.01 2.21 18.21
N ALA A 150 0.19 2.94 19.32
CA ALA A 150 1.16 4.02 19.41
C ALA A 150 2.61 3.50 19.28
N GLN A 151 2.94 2.38 19.91
CA GLN A 151 4.26 1.74 19.76
C GLN A 151 4.49 1.24 18.33
N GLN A 152 3.48 0.62 17.70
CA GLN A 152 3.56 0.17 16.32
C GLN A 152 3.80 1.35 15.35
N GLU A 153 3.07 2.46 15.52
CA GLU A 153 3.28 3.68 14.72
C GLU A 153 4.66 4.29 14.96
N GLN A 154 5.13 4.31 16.20
CA GLN A 154 6.45 4.83 16.54
C GLN A 154 7.56 3.97 15.91
N LEU A 155 7.45 2.64 15.99
CA LEU A 155 8.38 1.69 15.38
C LEU A 155 8.40 1.81 13.85
N LYS A 156 7.24 2.09 13.23
CA LYS A 156 7.12 2.30 11.79
C LYS A 156 7.75 3.61 11.32
N ASN A 157 7.62 4.68 12.10
CA ASN A 157 8.04 6.03 11.70
C ASN A 157 9.46 6.39 12.15
N GLU A 158 9.82 6.06 13.39
CA GLU A 158 11.12 6.36 14.01
C GLU A 158 12.07 5.16 13.95
N GLY A 159 11.55 3.94 14.14
CA GLY A 159 12.36 2.72 14.16
C GLY A 159 12.97 2.36 15.50
N PHE A 160 13.98 1.50 15.43
CA PHE A 160 14.82 1.04 16.54
C PHE A 160 16.30 1.13 16.15
N ILE A 161 17.21 1.13 17.13
CA ILE A 161 18.65 1.23 16.88
C ILE A 161 19.21 -0.13 16.45
N SER A 162 19.91 -0.21 15.31
CA SER A 162 20.40 -1.49 14.77
C SER A 162 21.32 -2.25 15.73
N GLY A 163 22.12 -1.53 16.52
CA GLY A 163 23.01 -2.14 17.51
C GLY A 163 22.31 -2.71 18.75
N ASP A 164 21.00 -2.50 18.90
CA ASP A 164 20.20 -3.19 19.91
C ASP A 164 19.79 -4.60 19.50
N ILE A 165 19.99 -4.99 18.24
CA ILE A 165 19.66 -6.34 17.76
C ILE A 165 20.64 -7.35 18.34
N TYR A 166 20.10 -8.37 19.00
CA TYR A 166 20.82 -9.57 19.43
C TYR A 166 20.75 -10.69 18.37
N GLU A 167 19.55 -10.96 17.83
CA GLU A 167 19.36 -11.99 16.82
C GLU A 167 18.25 -11.64 15.82
N ILE A 168 18.39 -12.11 14.58
CA ILE A 168 17.35 -12.03 13.56
C ILE A 168 17.04 -13.44 13.04
N LEU A 169 15.79 -13.85 13.21
CA LEU A 169 15.25 -15.07 12.64
C LEU A 169 14.47 -14.73 11.37
N ALA A 170 14.77 -15.43 10.28
CA ALA A 170 14.08 -15.26 9.01
C ALA A 170 13.93 -16.60 8.31
N THR A 171 12.88 -16.74 7.51
CA THR A 171 12.71 -17.91 6.64
C THR A 171 13.73 -17.89 5.51
N ASP A 172 14.33 -19.03 5.21
CA ASP A 172 15.32 -19.23 4.14
C ASP A 172 14.68 -19.41 2.75
N PHE A 173 13.56 -18.74 2.49
CA PHE A 173 12.95 -18.79 1.16
C PHE A 173 13.76 -17.92 0.19
N PRO A 174 13.99 -18.38 -1.06
CA PRO A 174 14.62 -17.57 -2.08
C PRO A 174 13.72 -16.38 -2.40
N VAL A 175 14.04 -15.21 -1.87
CA VAL A 175 13.35 -13.96 -2.20
C VAL A 175 14.19 -13.21 -3.22
N GLN A 176 13.63 -12.98 -4.41
CA GLN A 176 14.28 -12.12 -5.40
C GLN A 176 14.17 -10.66 -4.97
N LYS A 177 15.27 -9.94 -5.17
CA LYS A 177 15.29 -8.48 -5.03
C LYS A 177 14.59 -7.86 -6.24
N ALA A 178 13.42 -7.27 -6.02
CA ALA A 178 12.67 -6.62 -7.10
C ALA A 178 13.11 -5.16 -7.34
N PHE A 179 13.74 -4.52 -6.34
CA PHE A 179 14.26 -3.16 -6.47
C PHE A 179 15.41 -3.10 -7.48
N GLY A 180 15.33 -2.18 -8.44
CA GLY A 180 16.32 -2.03 -9.52
C GLY A 180 16.22 -3.09 -10.63
N GLN A 181 15.30 -4.06 -10.53
CA GLN A 181 15.08 -5.03 -11.60
C GLN A 181 14.59 -4.33 -12.87
N VAL A 182 15.20 -4.61 -14.01
CA VAL A 182 14.82 -4.08 -15.32
C VAL A 182 13.75 -4.97 -15.98
N GLY A 183 12.91 -4.40 -16.83
CA GLY A 183 11.92 -5.13 -17.62
C GLY A 183 10.52 -5.17 -16.98
N LYS A 184 9.62 -5.98 -17.55
CA LYS A 184 8.25 -6.14 -17.03
C LYS A 184 8.25 -7.08 -15.82
N LYS A 185 7.43 -6.75 -14.82
CA LYS A 185 7.21 -7.45 -13.56
C LYS A 185 5.82 -8.05 -13.54
N GLU A 186 5.69 -9.16 -12.82
CA GLU A 186 4.40 -9.76 -12.49
C GLU A 186 3.92 -9.27 -11.13
N ILE A 187 2.61 -9.25 -10.92
CA ILE A 187 2.03 -8.94 -9.61
C ILE A 187 2.21 -10.18 -8.72
N PRO A 188 2.90 -10.08 -7.57
CA PRO A 188 3.15 -11.21 -6.70
C PRO A 188 1.84 -11.81 -6.18
N ASN A 189 1.87 -13.11 -5.86
CA ASN A 189 0.72 -13.85 -5.30
C ASN A 189 -0.55 -13.78 -6.17
N THR A 190 -0.38 -13.74 -7.50
CA THR A 190 -1.51 -13.78 -8.43
C THR A 190 -2.02 -15.20 -8.61
N ILE A 191 -3.32 -15.40 -8.39
CA ILE A 191 -4.02 -16.65 -8.69
C ILE A 191 -4.91 -16.38 -9.90
N GLU A 192 -4.70 -17.14 -10.98
CA GLU A 192 -5.57 -17.09 -12.16
C GLU A 192 -6.76 -18.00 -11.96
N ILE A 193 -7.97 -17.42 -11.95
CA ILE A 193 -9.22 -18.16 -11.90
C ILE A 193 -9.83 -18.16 -13.31
N LYS A 194 -9.96 -19.34 -13.91
CA LYS A 194 -10.66 -19.50 -15.19
C LYS A 194 -12.16 -19.48 -14.94
N MET A 195 -12.85 -18.50 -15.51
CA MET A 195 -14.31 -18.36 -15.48
C MET A 195 -14.86 -18.47 -16.90
N ASP A 196 -15.89 -19.28 -17.09
CA ASP A 196 -16.72 -19.26 -18.30
C ASP A 196 -17.89 -18.30 -18.06
N PRO A 197 -17.96 -17.15 -18.76
CA PRO A 197 -19.03 -16.18 -18.60
C PRO A 197 -20.30 -16.55 -19.37
N THR A 198 -20.36 -17.71 -20.03
CA THR A 198 -21.53 -18.13 -20.82
C THR A 198 -22.79 -18.16 -19.95
N GLY A 199 -23.80 -17.37 -20.32
CA GLY A 199 -25.06 -17.24 -19.57
C GLY A 199 -25.04 -16.24 -18.41
N PHE A 200 -23.94 -15.51 -18.19
CA PHE A 200 -23.87 -14.48 -17.16
C PHE A 200 -24.66 -13.22 -17.55
N ASP A 201 -25.69 -12.88 -16.78
CA ASP A 201 -26.47 -11.65 -16.97
C ASP A 201 -25.76 -10.47 -16.27
N VAL A 202 -25.02 -9.71 -17.08
CA VAL A 202 -24.26 -8.53 -16.65
C VAL A 202 -25.17 -7.43 -16.11
N ASN A 203 -26.37 -7.25 -16.68
CA ASN A 203 -27.30 -6.20 -16.27
C ASN A 203 -27.86 -6.48 -14.87
N ARG A 204 -28.40 -7.69 -14.65
CA ARG A 204 -28.92 -8.10 -13.33
C ARG A 204 -27.83 -8.12 -12.27
N SER A 205 -26.63 -8.57 -12.63
CA SER A 205 -25.50 -8.65 -11.70
C SER A 205 -25.03 -7.25 -11.26
N ASN A 206 -24.93 -6.29 -12.19
CA ASN A 206 -24.62 -4.90 -11.85
C ASN A 206 -25.73 -4.24 -11.01
N HIS A 207 -27.00 -4.46 -11.37
CA HIS A 207 -28.14 -3.93 -10.63
C HIS A 207 -28.17 -4.46 -9.19
N TRP A 208 -27.99 -5.78 -9.03
CA TRP A 208 -27.89 -6.40 -7.71
C TRP A 208 -26.72 -5.85 -6.90
N LEU A 209 -25.52 -5.75 -7.48
CA LEU A 209 -24.32 -5.24 -6.79
C LEU A 209 -24.53 -3.80 -6.30
N LEU A 210 -25.03 -2.91 -7.16
CA LEU A 210 -25.32 -1.53 -6.80
C LEU A 210 -26.43 -1.46 -5.72
N GLY A 211 -27.46 -2.28 -5.84
CA GLY A 211 -28.49 -2.42 -4.81
C GLY A 211 -27.93 -2.88 -3.45
N GLN A 212 -26.98 -3.82 -3.43
CA GLN A 212 -26.30 -4.22 -2.19
C GLN A 212 -25.45 -3.10 -1.60
N LYS A 213 -24.78 -2.30 -2.44
CA LYS A 213 -24.02 -1.14 -1.96
C LYS A 213 -24.92 -0.13 -1.26
N ILE A 214 -26.07 0.19 -1.88
CA ILE A 214 -27.07 1.09 -1.32
C ILE A 214 -27.62 0.55 0.00
N LYS A 215 -28.02 -0.73 0.05
CA LYS A 215 -28.53 -1.38 1.26
C LYS A 215 -27.51 -1.39 2.40
N SER A 216 -26.23 -1.52 2.08
CA SER A 216 -25.13 -1.51 3.05
C SER A 216 -24.69 -0.10 3.45
N GLY A 217 -25.29 0.95 2.89
CA GLY A 217 -24.94 2.34 3.18
C GLY A 217 -23.61 2.80 2.56
N TYR A 218 -23.05 2.08 1.58
CA TYR A 218 -21.85 2.54 0.89
C TYR A 218 -22.18 3.70 -0.05
N PRO A 219 -21.31 4.72 -0.15
CA PRO A 219 -21.52 5.80 -1.08
C PRO A 219 -21.33 5.31 -2.51
N LEU A 220 -22.12 5.87 -3.44
CA LEU A 220 -22.03 5.65 -4.88
C LEU A 220 -21.61 6.95 -5.56
N THR A 221 -20.87 6.83 -6.67
CA THR A 221 -20.62 7.98 -7.56
C THR A 221 -21.89 8.36 -8.33
N ASP A 222 -21.89 9.54 -8.98
CA ASP A 222 -23.01 9.97 -9.82
C ASP A 222 -23.23 9.02 -11.01
N ASP A 223 -22.16 8.51 -11.62
CA ASP A 223 -22.22 7.47 -12.65
C ASP A 223 -22.84 6.17 -12.12
N GLU A 224 -22.47 5.72 -10.91
CA GLU A 224 -23.04 4.51 -10.29
C GLU A 224 -24.52 4.70 -9.95
N TRP A 225 -24.93 5.88 -9.47
CA TRP A 225 -26.34 6.21 -9.25
C TRP A 225 -27.14 6.20 -10.55
N ALA A 226 -26.61 6.82 -11.60
CA ALA A 226 -27.24 6.84 -12.90
C ALA A 226 -27.35 5.43 -13.49
N LYS A 227 -26.31 4.59 -13.34
CA LYS A 227 -26.32 3.19 -13.78
C LYS A 227 -27.35 2.37 -13.02
N PHE A 228 -27.46 2.56 -11.69
CA PHE A 228 -28.49 1.91 -10.89
C PHE A 228 -29.89 2.31 -11.36
N CYS A 229 -30.14 3.60 -11.60
CA CYS A 229 -31.43 4.09 -12.08
C CYS A 229 -31.76 3.56 -13.48
N GLY A 230 -30.82 3.64 -14.43
CA GLY A 230 -30.98 3.14 -15.79
C GLY A 230 -31.28 1.64 -15.85
N LEU A 231 -30.57 0.84 -15.06
CA LEU A 231 -30.86 -0.60 -14.92
C LEU A 231 -32.22 -0.85 -14.27
N SER A 232 -32.62 -0.04 -13.29
CA SER A 232 -33.94 -0.14 -12.65
C SER A 232 -35.07 0.16 -13.63
N PHE A 233 -34.91 1.16 -14.51
CA PHE A 233 -35.89 1.47 -15.55
C PHE A 233 -36.12 0.30 -16.52
N TYR A 234 -35.08 -0.49 -16.80
CA TYR A 234 -35.17 -1.64 -17.69
C TYR A 234 -35.65 -2.92 -16.97
N LEU A 235 -35.02 -3.28 -15.85
CA LEU A 235 -35.25 -4.56 -15.17
C LEU A 235 -36.49 -4.55 -14.26
N GLU A 236 -36.79 -3.41 -13.65
CA GLU A 236 -37.87 -3.24 -12.68
C GLU A 236 -38.66 -1.95 -12.97
N PRO A 237 -39.41 -1.84 -14.08
CA PRO A 237 -40.03 -0.58 -14.50
C PRO A 237 -40.98 0.04 -13.46
N GLU A 238 -41.55 -0.76 -12.56
CA GLU A 238 -42.42 -0.30 -11.47
C GLU A 238 -41.66 0.49 -10.38
N SER A 239 -40.34 0.30 -10.28
CA SER A 239 -39.45 0.96 -9.31
C SER A 239 -39.30 2.46 -9.54
N VAL A 240 -39.78 2.99 -10.67
CA VAL A 240 -39.80 4.43 -10.97
C VAL A 240 -40.49 5.23 -9.88
N ASN A 241 -41.42 4.63 -9.13
CA ASN A 241 -42.14 5.32 -8.06
C ASN A 241 -41.37 5.39 -6.73
N PHE A 242 -40.19 4.79 -6.63
CA PHE A 242 -39.38 4.87 -5.43
C PHE A 242 -38.66 6.22 -5.36
N ASP A 243 -38.71 6.86 -4.17
CA ASP A 243 -38.12 8.17 -3.92
C ASP A 243 -36.66 8.29 -4.39
N VAL A 244 -35.87 7.23 -4.18
CA VAL A 244 -34.46 7.19 -4.59
C VAL A 244 -34.32 7.30 -6.11
N ILE A 245 -35.17 6.59 -6.86
CA ILE A 245 -35.15 6.60 -8.32
C ILE A 245 -35.69 7.92 -8.86
N GLN A 246 -36.74 8.49 -8.25
CA GLN A 246 -37.23 9.83 -8.57
C GLN A 246 -36.16 10.90 -8.38
N ASN A 247 -35.48 10.87 -7.24
CA ASN A 247 -34.49 11.89 -6.87
C ASN A 247 -33.16 11.80 -7.65
N LYS A 248 -32.78 10.62 -8.13
CA LYS A 248 -31.48 10.38 -8.78
C LYS A 248 -31.58 10.10 -10.29
N GLY A 249 -32.67 9.49 -10.71
CA GLY A 249 -32.89 9.04 -12.09
C GLY A 249 -33.58 10.08 -12.98
N PHE A 250 -34.20 11.11 -12.41
CA PHE A 250 -34.92 12.14 -13.15
C PHE A 250 -34.36 13.55 -12.89
N SER A 251 -34.44 14.41 -13.88
CA SER A 251 -34.17 15.85 -13.78
C SER A 251 -35.38 16.60 -13.21
N GLU A 252 -35.19 17.86 -12.83
CA GLU A 252 -36.24 18.71 -12.25
C GLU A 252 -37.48 18.87 -13.16
N ASP A 253 -37.32 18.71 -14.48
CA ASP A 253 -38.42 18.74 -15.47
C ASP A 253 -39.15 17.39 -15.63
N GLY A 254 -38.83 16.39 -14.80
CA GLY A 254 -39.46 15.07 -14.79
C GLY A 254 -39.00 14.14 -15.92
N LYS A 255 -37.95 14.50 -16.68
CA LYS A 255 -37.34 13.62 -17.67
C LYS A 255 -36.26 12.75 -17.03
N LYS A 256 -36.00 11.57 -17.61
CA LYS A 256 -34.86 10.76 -17.19
C LYS A 256 -33.57 11.55 -17.40
N THR A 257 -32.66 11.53 -16.44
CA THR A 257 -31.37 12.20 -16.61
C THR A 257 -30.60 11.56 -17.78
N TYR A 258 -29.78 12.37 -18.46
CA TYR A 258 -28.98 11.93 -19.61
C TYR A 258 -28.24 10.61 -19.33
N LEU A 259 -27.51 10.53 -18.20
CA LEU A 259 -26.74 9.33 -17.84
C LEU A 259 -27.64 8.14 -17.52
N SER A 260 -28.77 8.34 -16.83
CA SER A 260 -29.68 7.22 -16.50
C SER A 260 -30.35 6.66 -17.75
N ARG A 261 -30.73 7.53 -18.70
CA ARG A 261 -31.27 7.10 -19.99
C ARG A 261 -30.22 6.41 -20.85
N PHE A 262 -28.97 6.89 -20.83
CA PHE A 262 -27.85 6.22 -21.50
C PHE A 262 -27.67 4.77 -21.00
N PHE A 263 -27.62 4.55 -19.68
CA PHE A 263 -27.45 3.21 -19.12
C PHE A 263 -28.68 2.31 -19.32
N GLU A 264 -29.89 2.86 -19.36
CA GLU A 264 -31.09 2.10 -19.74
C GLU A 264 -31.00 1.56 -21.18
N LEU A 265 -30.61 2.43 -22.13
CA LEU A 265 -30.46 2.06 -23.53
C LEU A 265 -29.32 1.07 -23.75
N GLU A 266 -28.20 1.25 -23.05
CA GLU A 266 -27.08 0.31 -23.04
C GLU A 266 -27.54 -1.08 -22.55
N ALA A 267 -28.31 -1.14 -21.46
CA ALA A 267 -28.83 -2.39 -20.92
C ALA A 267 -29.75 -3.11 -21.93
N LYS A 268 -30.65 -2.37 -22.59
CA LYS A 268 -31.51 -2.91 -23.67
C LYS A 268 -30.70 -3.40 -24.86
N LEU A 269 -29.64 -2.69 -25.24
CA LEU A 269 -28.74 -3.10 -26.33
C LEU A 269 -28.04 -4.43 -26.00
N TYR A 270 -27.51 -4.58 -24.78
CA TYR A 270 -26.90 -5.83 -24.33
C TYR A 270 -27.90 -7.00 -24.31
N ALA A 271 -29.15 -6.74 -23.92
CA ALA A 271 -30.21 -7.73 -23.91
C ALA A 271 -30.80 -8.05 -25.29
N LYS A 272 -30.46 -7.25 -26.33
CA LYS A 272 -31.04 -7.31 -27.68
C LYS A 272 -32.54 -6.95 -27.72
N ASP A 273 -32.99 -6.13 -26.78
CA ASP A 273 -34.38 -5.67 -26.62
C ASP A 273 -34.60 -4.21 -27.05
N ILE A 274 -33.59 -3.59 -27.69
CA ILE A 274 -33.61 -2.16 -28.07
C ILE A 274 -34.35 -1.92 -29.40
N SER A 275 -35.19 -0.88 -29.47
CA SER A 275 -35.88 -0.51 -30.72
C SER A 275 -34.99 0.26 -31.71
N ALA A 276 -35.45 0.41 -32.96
CA ALA A 276 -34.73 1.19 -33.97
C ALA A 276 -34.61 2.68 -33.61
N GLU A 277 -35.67 3.27 -33.05
CA GLU A 277 -35.68 4.65 -32.55
C GLU A 277 -34.73 4.82 -31.36
N GLU A 278 -34.74 3.85 -30.45
CA GLU A 278 -33.85 3.83 -29.28
C GLU A 278 -32.37 3.66 -29.67
N ILE A 279 -32.07 2.91 -30.74
CA ILE A 279 -30.72 2.84 -31.31
C ILE A 279 -30.28 4.21 -31.85
N LEU A 280 -31.17 4.95 -32.52
CA LEU A 280 -30.85 6.30 -33.00
C LEU A 280 -30.57 7.25 -31.82
N GLU A 281 -31.42 7.22 -30.79
CA GLU A 281 -31.21 7.97 -29.55
C GLU A 281 -29.87 7.62 -28.89
N PHE A 282 -29.57 6.33 -28.73
CA PHE A 282 -28.32 5.86 -28.14
C PHE A 282 -27.10 6.32 -28.95
N ASN A 283 -27.19 6.30 -30.29
CA ASN A 283 -26.13 6.79 -31.16
C ASN A 283 -25.88 8.30 -31.00
N GLU A 284 -26.91 9.11 -30.75
CA GLU A 284 -26.72 10.53 -30.44
C GLU A 284 -25.96 10.72 -29.12
N PHE A 285 -26.28 9.95 -28.08
CA PHE A 285 -25.51 9.98 -26.83
C PHE A 285 -24.05 9.55 -27.03
N LEU A 286 -23.80 8.53 -27.86
CA LEU A 286 -22.43 8.14 -28.19
C LEU A 286 -21.68 9.24 -28.94
N LYS A 287 -22.34 10.01 -29.81
CA LYS A 287 -21.74 11.18 -30.48
C LYS A 287 -21.41 12.29 -29.48
N GLU A 288 -22.31 12.59 -28.55
CA GLU A 288 -22.07 13.59 -27.50
C GLU A 288 -20.92 13.16 -26.58
N ARG A 289 -20.92 11.91 -26.12
CA ARG A 289 -19.83 11.32 -25.32
C ARG A 289 -18.49 11.42 -26.03
N LYS A 290 -18.46 11.13 -27.33
CA LYS A 290 -17.29 11.32 -28.19
C LYS A 290 -16.84 12.78 -28.21
N ALA A 291 -17.75 13.73 -28.40
CA ALA A 291 -17.44 15.16 -28.49
C ALA A 291 -16.80 15.69 -27.19
N VAL A 292 -17.37 15.36 -26.03
CA VAL A 292 -16.79 15.77 -24.73
C VAL A 292 -15.40 15.15 -24.53
N ARG A 293 -15.24 13.87 -24.87
CA ARG A 293 -13.98 13.15 -24.62
C ARG A 293 -12.86 13.52 -25.58
N ILE A 294 -13.14 14.03 -26.78
CA ILE A 294 -12.06 14.49 -27.67
C ILE A 294 -11.35 15.71 -27.09
N GLU A 295 -12.06 16.59 -26.39
CA GLU A 295 -11.44 17.73 -25.71
C GLU A 295 -10.45 17.28 -24.65
N ALA A 296 -10.80 16.26 -23.86
CA ALA A 296 -9.91 15.66 -22.88
C ALA A 296 -8.66 15.06 -23.54
N VAL A 297 -8.82 14.34 -24.66
CA VAL A 297 -7.72 13.78 -25.44
C VAL A 297 -6.80 14.88 -25.99
N VAL A 298 -7.37 15.91 -26.62
CA VAL A 298 -6.60 17.04 -27.18
C VAL A 298 -5.81 17.76 -26.08
N LYS A 299 -6.45 18.02 -24.94
CA LYS A 299 -5.82 18.64 -23.77
C LYS A 299 -4.65 17.78 -23.27
N GLU A 300 -4.82 16.47 -23.22
CA GLU A 300 -3.78 15.56 -22.73
C GLU A 300 -2.63 15.37 -23.72
N ILE A 301 -2.90 15.27 -25.03
CA ILE A 301 -1.89 15.25 -26.09
C ILE A 301 -1.10 16.55 -26.07
N LYS A 302 -1.76 17.71 -26.05
CA LYS A 302 -1.08 19.00 -26.01
C LYS A 302 -0.21 19.13 -24.76
N ARG A 303 -0.69 18.68 -23.60
CA ARG A 303 0.11 18.63 -22.39
C ARG A 303 1.31 17.70 -22.52
N SER A 304 1.15 16.56 -23.20
CA SER A 304 2.14 15.48 -23.32
C SER A 304 3.25 15.77 -24.35
N THR A 305 2.89 16.34 -25.50
CA THR A 305 3.80 16.47 -26.64
C THR A 305 3.87 17.87 -27.21
N ASN A 306 3.00 18.79 -26.78
CA ASN A 306 2.78 20.10 -27.40
C ASN A 306 2.40 20.03 -28.90
N LYS A 307 1.95 18.86 -29.39
CA LYS A 307 1.51 18.63 -30.77
C LYS A 307 0.00 18.92 -30.93
N THR A 308 -0.42 19.19 -32.16
CA THR A 308 -1.85 19.21 -32.51
C THR A 308 -2.37 17.78 -32.71
N LEU A 309 -3.69 17.62 -32.74
CA LEU A 309 -4.32 16.31 -32.91
C LEU A 309 -3.97 15.68 -34.27
N GLU A 310 -3.89 16.49 -35.31
CA GLU A 310 -3.60 16.05 -36.69
C GLU A 310 -2.19 15.48 -36.78
N LYS A 311 -1.19 16.21 -36.27
CA LYS A 311 0.19 15.73 -36.21
C LYS A 311 0.33 14.48 -35.35
N PHE A 312 -0.38 14.45 -34.21
CA PHE A 312 -0.38 13.28 -33.34
C PHE A 312 -0.94 12.04 -34.05
N LYS A 313 -2.00 12.20 -34.84
CA LYS A 313 -2.60 11.11 -35.61
C LYS A 313 -1.67 10.57 -36.69
N GLU A 314 -0.87 11.43 -37.32
CA GLU A 314 0.12 11.02 -38.33
C GLU A 314 1.29 10.27 -37.71
N GLU A 315 1.79 10.74 -36.55
CA GLU A 315 2.97 10.18 -35.89
C GLU A 315 2.66 8.94 -35.04
N TYR A 316 1.48 8.86 -34.42
CA TYR A 316 1.06 7.77 -33.54
C TYR A 316 -0.32 7.18 -33.95
N PRO A 317 -0.46 6.64 -35.18
CA PRO A 317 -1.75 6.21 -35.70
C PRO A 317 -2.40 5.10 -34.87
N GLU A 318 -1.63 4.15 -34.34
CA GLU A 318 -2.15 3.05 -33.52
C GLU A 318 -2.61 3.53 -32.14
N ILE A 319 -1.87 4.43 -31.49
CA ILE A 319 -2.27 5.02 -30.20
C ILE A 319 -3.52 5.87 -30.40
N TYR A 320 -3.58 6.66 -31.48
CA TYR A 320 -4.77 7.44 -31.82
C TYR A 320 -6.00 6.53 -32.03
N LYS A 321 -5.84 5.40 -32.72
CA LYS A 321 -6.92 4.42 -32.91
C LYS A 321 -7.38 3.81 -31.58
N ALA A 322 -6.46 3.48 -30.67
CA ALA A 322 -6.80 3.02 -29.33
C ALA A 322 -7.56 4.09 -28.53
N LEU A 323 -7.16 5.36 -28.66
CA LEU A 323 -7.86 6.49 -28.05
C LEU A 323 -9.28 6.65 -28.60
N GLU A 324 -9.48 6.53 -29.92
CA GLU A 324 -10.82 6.56 -30.54
C GLU A 324 -11.75 5.49 -29.97
N ILE A 325 -11.24 4.27 -29.77
CA ILE A 325 -12.01 3.17 -29.15
C ILE A 325 -12.32 3.51 -27.69
N SER A 326 -11.32 3.95 -26.91
CA SER A 326 -11.50 4.29 -25.49
C SER A 326 -12.51 5.41 -25.25
N ARG A 327 -12.67 6.36 -26.19
CA ARG A 327 -13.66 7.44 -26.10
C ARG A 327 -15.09 6.89 -26.02
N ILE A 328 -15.33 5.71 -26.54
CA ILE A 328 -16.64 5.04 -26.53
C ILE A 328 -16.73 4.10 -25.33
N GLU A 329 -15.76 3.19 -25.22
CA GLU A 329 -15.84 2.02 -24.34
C GLU A 329 -15.45 2.30 -22.88
N PHE A 330 -14.71 3.37 -22.60
CA PHE A 330 -14.32 3.66 -21.23
C PHE A 330 -15.53 4.09 -20.41
N ASP A 331 -15.73 3.46 -19.26
CA ASP A 331 -16.66 3.90 -18.23
C ASP A 331 -15.90 4.35 -16.99
N ASN A 332 -16.42 5.40 -16.33
CA ASN A 332 -15.91 5.81 -15.03
C ASN A 332 -16.06 4.63 -14.06
N GLU A 333 -15.02 4.37 -13.27
CA GLU A 333 -14.98 3.18 -12.42
C GLU A 333 -14.60 3.53 -11.00
N THR A 334 -15.39 3.02 -10.05
CA THR A 334 -15.05 3.01 -8.63
C THR A 334 -13.99 1.95 -8.35
N LEU A 335 -12.83 2.39 -7.90
CA LEU A 335 -11.66 1.59 -7.58
C LEU A 335 -11.71 1.05 -6.14
N ALA A 336 -12.27 1.82 -5.20
CA ALA A 336 -12.54 1.38 -3.83
C ALA A 336 -13.86 1.96 -3.31
N TYR A 337 -14.67 1.10 -2.67
CA TYR A 337 -16.01 1.45 -2.16
C TYR A 337 -16.28 0.94 -0.73
N HIS A 338 -15.46 0.02 -0.22
CA HIS A 338 -15.60 -0.52 1.13
C HIS A 338 -14.76 0.29 2.12
N ASN A 339 -15.32 0.59 3.31
CA ASN A 339 -14.67 1.41 4.35
C ASN A 339 -14.12 2.74 3.83
N VAL A 340 -14.82 3.38 2.90
CA VAL A 340 -14.42 4.67 2.32
C VAL A 340 -15.34 5.79 2.79
N VAL A 341 -14.76 6.98 2.98
CA VAL A 341 -15.51 8.21 3.29
C VAL A 341 -16.21 8.73 2.03
N LYS A 342 -15.53 8.59 0.90
CA LYS A 342 -16.04 8.87 -0.45
C LYS A 342 -15.59 7.76 -1.40
N PRO A 343 -16.36 7.43 -2.44
CA PRO A 343 -15.93 6.46 -3.43
C PRO A 343 -14.61 6.93 -4.03
N ILE A 344 -13.62 6.05 -4.09
CA ILE A 344 -12.37 6.35 -4.79
C ILE A 344 -12.53 5.84 -6.21
N TYR A 345 -12.44 6.73 -7.19
CA TYR A 345 -12.76 6.41 -8.58
C TYR A 345 -11.81 7.11 -9.55
N TRP A 346 -11.76 6.62 -10.78
CA TRP A 346 -11.12 7.33 -11.88
C TRP A 346 -12.13 7.64 -12.98
N ASP A 347 -11.87 8.75 -13.65
CA ASP A 347 -12.62 9.16 -14.83
C ASP A 347 -11.74 9.09 -16.08
N TYR A 348 -12.32 9.43 -17.22
CA TYR A 348 -11.62 9.36 -18.50
C TYR A 348 -10.35 10.22 -18.53
N GLU A 349 -10.37 11.41 -17.91
CA GLU A 349 -9.18 12.26 -17.81
C GLU A 349 -8.08 11.60 -16.95
N GLY A 350 -8.44 11.00 -15.80
CA GLY A 350 -7.49 10.28 -14.94
C GLY A 350 -6.88 9.06 -15.65
N PHE A 351 -7.70 8.32 -16.39
CA PHE A 351 -7.26 7.25 -17.27
C PHE A 351 -6.24 7.76 -18.30
N LEU A 352 -6.57 8.80 -19.07
CA LEU A 352 -5.67 9.35 -20.08
C LEU A 352 -4.33 9.80 -19.47
N HIS A 353 -4.38 10.48 -18.31
CA HIS A 353 -3.17 10.94 -17.63
C HIS A 353 -2.23 9.80 -17.24
N ILE A 354 -2.76 8.71 -16.70
CA ILE A 354 -1.96 7.57 -16.26
C ILE A 354 -1.43 6.81 -17.48
N TYR A 355 -2.31 6.47 -18.43
CA TYR A 355 -1.97 5.55 -19.51
C TYR A 355 -1.11 6.20 -20.61
N LEU A 356 -1.41 7.43 -21.05
CA LEU A 356 -0.63 8.07 -22.11
C LEU A 356 0.77 8.50 -21.67
N ARG A 357 0.98 8.68 -20.36
CA ARG A 357 2.25 9.19 -19.81
C ARG A 357 3.14 8.12 -19.22
N HIS A 358 2.55 7.04 -18.68
CA HIS A 358 3.28 6.10 -17.84
C HIS A 358 3.13 4.64 -18.30
N CYS A 359 2.21 4.30 -19.20
CA CYS A 359 2.08 2.95 -19.75
C CYS A 359 2.89 2.80 -21.04
N ASP A 360 3.90 1.94 -21.07
CA ASP A 360 4.76 1.78 -22.26
C ASP A 360 4.00 1.55 -23.56
N GLU A 361 2.97 0.70 -23.53
CA GLU A 361 2.17 0.29 -24.69
C GLU A 361 1.39 1.45 -25.33
N LEU A 362 1.09 2.50 -24.56
CA LEU A 362 0.34 3.68 -24.99
C LEU A 362 1.15 4.97 -24.79
N SER A 363 2.43 4.84 -24.43
CA SER A 363 3.28 5.99 -24.10
C SER A 363 3.66 6.72 -25.39
N ILE A 364 3.57 8.04 -25.32
CA ILE A 364 3.86 8.91 -26.45
C ILE A 364 5.20 9.61 -26.18
N GLU A 365 6.11 9.55 -27.14
CA GLU A 365 7.39 10.28 -27.08
C GLU A 365 7.17 11.79 -27.25
N GLY A 366 7.83 12.59 -26.42
CA GLY A 366 7.59 14.04 -26.33
C GLY A 366 8.31 14.66 -25.14
N HIS A 367 7.71 15.67 -24.49
CA HIS A 367 8.27 16.28 -23.26
C HIS A 367 8.43 15.30 -22.08
N PHE A 368 7.95 14.07 -22.24
CA PHE A 368 7.92 13.02 -21.23
C PHE A 368 8.67 11.75 -21.63
N GLU A 369 9.56 11.83 -22.61
CA GLU A 369 10.47 10.73 -23.00
C GLU A 369 11.27 10.20 -21.78
N ASN A 370 11.57 11.09 -20.82
CA ASN A 370 12.26 10.77 -19.56
C ASN A 370 11.33 10.44 -18.37
N LYS A 371 10.02 10.30 -18.57
CA LYS A 371 9.12 9.94 -17.45
C LYS A 371 9.26 8.47 -17.07
N THR A 372 8.95 8.23 -15.81
CA THR A 372 8.92 6.90 -15.20
C THR A 372 7.76 6.10 -15.77
N LYS A 373 8.09 4.90 -16.26
CA LYS A 373 7.17 3.99 -16.94
C LYS A 373 6.82 2.83 -16.02
N PHE A 374 5.58 2.35 -16.12
CA PHE A 374 5.15 1.15 -15.40
C PHE A 374 5.89 -0.06 -15.94
N GLN A 375 6.51 -0.81 -15.03
CA GLN A 375 7.04 -2.14 -15.31
C GLN A 375 5.93 -3.20 -15.40
N TYR A 376 4.68 -2.82 -15.62
CA TYR A 376 3.54 -3.73 -15.73
C TYR A 376 2.88 -3.58 -17.10
N SER A 377 2.10 -4.59 -17.49
CA SER A 377 1.26 -4.51 -18.68
C SER A 377 0.12 -3.51 -18.48
N TYR A 378 -0.45 -3.00 -19.58
CA TYR A 378 -1.64 -2.14 -19.56
C TYR A 378 -2.77 -2.72 -18.68
N LYS A 379 -2.98 -4.04 -18.75
CA LYS A 379 -4.04 -4.76 -18.04
C LYS A 379 -3.85 -4.75 -16.52
N ASP A 380 -2.60 -4.69 -16.07
CA ASP A 380 -2.23 -4.81 -14.66
C ASP A 380 -2.17 -3.45 -13.93
N ILE A 381 -2.00 -2.34 -14.65
CA ILE A 381 -1.90 -0.99 -14.04
C ILE A 381 -3.11 -0.68 -13.15
N ARG A 382 -4.33 -1.03 -13.60
CA ARG A 382 -5.56 -0.89 -12.81
C ARG A 382 -5.48 -1.66 -11.49
N ARG A 383 -4.93 -2.88 -11.50
CA ARG A 383 -4.80 -3.72 -10.31
C ARG A 383 -3.74 -3.17 -9.36
N ILE A 384 -2.62 -2.69 -9.88
CA ILE A 384 -1.59 -2.00 -9.10
C ILE A 384 -2.16 -0.76 -8.40
N LEU A 385 -2.97 0.04 -9.10
CA LEU A 385 -3.64 1.19 -8.53
C LEU A 385 -4.61 0.79 -7.40
N LYS A 386 -5.39 -0.28 -7.57
CA LYS A 386 -6.28 -0.80 -6.51
C LYS A 386 -5.50 -1.24 -5.27
N ILE A 387 -4.43 -2.00 -5.46
CA ILE A 387 -3.52 -2.40 -4.36
C ILE A 387 -2.99 -1.14 -3.64
N ALA A 388 -2.56 -0.13 -4.39
CA ALA A 388 -2.06 1.11 -3.81
C ALA A 388 -3.11 1.85 -2.98
N ILE A 389 -4.34 1.95 -3.48
CA ILE A 389 -5.47 2.56 -2.77
C ILE A 389 -5.77 1.79 -1.48
N GLU A 390 -5.82 0.44 -1.53
CA GLU A 390 -6.08 -0.40 -0.37
C GLU A 390 -5.01 -0.22 0.73
N ASN A 391 -3.73 -0.22 0.36
CA ASN A 391 -2.63 -0.03 1.32
C ASN A 391 -2.65 1.37 1.98
N LEU A 392 -3.17 2.38 1.26
CA LEU A 392 -3.20 3.77 1.71
C LEU A 392 -4.56 4.22 2.23
N LEU A 393 -5.55 3.31 2.27
CA LEU A 393 -6.95 3.68 2.48
C LEU A 393 -7.20 4.43 3.79
N PRO A 394 -6.60 4.04 4.94
CA PRO A 394 -6.75 4.81 6.18
C PRO A 394 -6.27 6.26 6.02
N GLN A 395 -5.09 6.48 5.42
CA GLN A 395 -4.54 7.82 5.27
C GLN A 395 -5.31 8.66 4.23
N ILE A 396 -5.84 8.00 3.19
CA ILE A 396 -6.74 8.63 2.22
C ILE A 396 -7.99 9.12 2.95
N ASN A 397 -8.66 8.25 3.71
CA ASN A 397 -9.88 8.59 4.46
C ASN A 397 -9.67 9.75 5.42
N ASP A 398 -8.58 9.74 6.20
CA ASP A 398 -8.26 10.80 7.16
C ASP A 398 -8.17 12.19 6.48
N ARG A 399 -7.63 12.24 5.26
CA ARG A 399 -7.48 13.48 4.49
C ARG A 399 -8.78 13.90 3.83
N LEU A 400 -9.52 12.95 3.26
CA LEU A 400 -10.82 13.21 2.62
C LEU A 400 -11.89 13.64 3.63
N LEU A 401 -11.86 13.14 4.88
CA LEU A 401 -12.71 13.62 5.98
C LEU A 401 -12.51 15.10 6.27
N GLN A 402 -11.28 15.59 6.10
CA GLN A 402 -10.94 17.01 6.27
C GLN A 402 -11.25 17.84 5.02
N GLY A 403 -11.83 17.25 3.97
CA GLY A 403 -12.07 17.90 2.68
C GLY A 403 -10.79 18.26 1.92
N LYS A 404 -9.67 17.57 2.20
CA LYS A 404 -8.36 17.85 1.58
C LYS A 404 -7.96 16.74 0.62
N ASP A 405 -7.17 17.12 -0.38
CA ASP A 405 -6.50 16.16 -1.26
C ASP A 405 -5.52 15.27 -0.48
N PHE A 406 -5.43 14.02 -0.91
CA PHE A 406 -4.40 13.08 -0.49
C PHE A 406 -3.32 13.00 -1.57
N ARG A 407 -2.06 13.22 -1.20
CA ARG A 407 -0.93 13.14 -2.12
C ARG A 407 0.29 12.51 -1.44
N ILE A 408 0.88 11.53 -2.10
CA ILE A 408 2.17 10.94 -1.75
C ILE A 408 3.14 11.04 -2.92
N TYR A 409 4.39 11.38 -2.62
CA TYR A 409 5.47 11.56 -3.60
C TYR A 409 6.83 11.51 -2.89
N GLY A 410 7.90 11.23 -3.62
CA GLY A 410 9.27 11.22 -3.09
C GLY A 410 9.44 10.15 -2.01
N ASP A 411 9.98 10.51 -0.85
CA ASP A 411 10.22 9.56 0.25
C ASP A 411 8.96 9.07 0.96
N LYS A 412 7.81 9.72 0.74
CA LYS A 412 6.50 9.28 1.25
C LYS A 412 5.73 8.42 0.27
N SER A 413 6.34 8.06 -0.85
CA SER A 413 5.75 7.20 -1.86
C SER A 413 5.48 5.79 -1.33
N LEU A 414 4.54 5.10 -1.98
CA LEU A 414 4.20 3.74 -1.62
C LEU A 414 5.21 2.79 -2.25
N TYR A 415 5.93 2.02 -1.44
CA TYR A 415 6.76 0.92 -1.94
C TYR A 415 5.92 -0.33 -2.24
N PHE A 416 6.02 -0.84 -3.46
CA PHE A 416 5.42 -2.09 -3.87
C PHE A 416 6.25 -2.78 -4.97
N ASN A 417 6.62 -4.03 -4.74
CA ASN A 417 7.27 -4.91 -5.71
C ASN A 417 8.48 -4.26 -6.43
N GLY A 418 9.36 -3.65 -5.64
CA GLY A 418 10.57 -3.02 -6.15
C GLY A 418 10.40 -1.62 -6.76
N ASN A 419 9.21 -1.03 -6.72
CA ASN A 419 8.95 0.33 -7.19
C ASN A 419 8.28 1.16 -6.11
N HIS A 420 8.58 2.46 -6.11
CA HIS A 420 7.86 3.46 -5.37
C HIS A 420 6.82 4.13 -6.25
N TYR A 421 5.61 4.32 -5.73
CA TYR A 421 4.51 4.92 -6.45
C TYR A 421 4.08 6.24 -5.83
N SER A 422 3.87 7.23 -6.70
CA SER A 422 3.15 8.45 -6.37
C SER A 422 1.67 8.27 -6.66
N LEU A 423 0.83 8.79 -5.76
CA LEU A 423 -0.62 8.80 -5.87
C LEU A 423 -1.13 10.17 -5.47
N HIS A 424 -2.08 10.71 -6.25
CA HIS A 424 -2.83 11.92 -5.93
C HIS A 424 -4.33 11.65 -6.08
N VAL A 425 -5.04 11.73 -4.96
CA VAL A 425 -6.49 11.62 -4.85
C VAL A 425 -7.05 12.99 -4.47
N LEU A 426 -7.99 13.50 -5.26
CA LEU A 426 -8.66 14.77 -4.99
C LEU A 426 -9.64 14.64 -3.81
N ALA A 427 -9.99 15.77 -3.19
CA ALA A 427 -10.96 15.84 -2.09
C ALA A 427 -12.34 15.22 -2.38
N ASN A 428 -12.69 15.00 -3.65
CA ASN A 428 -13.92 14.32 -4.08
C ASN A 428 -13.77 12.80 -4.29
N GLY A 429 -12.57 12.23 -4.09
CA GLY A 429 -12.28 10.81 -4.30
C GLY A 429 -11.75 10.45 -5.69
N ARG A 430 -11.67 11.42 -6.62
CA ARG A 430 -11.14 11.18 -7.97
C ARG A 430 -9.61 10.98 -7.95
N ILE A 431 -9.12 9.98 -8.65
CA ILE A 431 -7.70 9.80 -8.94
C ILE A 431 -7.25 10.84 -9.98
N ALA A 432 -6.37 11.75 -9.58
CA ALA A 432 -5.78 12.75 -10.45
C ALA A 432 -4.48 12.27 -11.10
N ALA A 433 -3.65 11.50 -10.38
CA ALA A 433 -2.40 10.98 -10.90
C ALA A 433 -1.96 9.72 -10.16
N PHE A 434 -1.34 8.78 -10.90
CA PHE A 434 -0.69 7.60 -10.36
C PHE A 434 0.47 7.18 -11.27
N HIS A 435 1.68 7.08 -10.73
CA HIS A 435 2.87 6.71 -11.51
C HIS A 435 4.00 6.18 -10.64
N PRO A 436 4.87 5.30 -11.19
CA PRO A 436 6.09 4.88 -10.51
C PRO A 436 7.10 6.04 -10.41
N LEU A 437 8.10 5.92 -9.54
CA LEU A 437 9.16 6.92 -9.38
C LEU A 437 10.52 6.42 -9.87
N GLU A 438 10.67 5.12 -10.12
CA GLU A 438 11.84 4.51 -10.74
C GLU A 438 11.60 4.25 -12.22
N ASN A 439 12.69 4.30 -12.98
CA ASN A 439 12.76 3.79 -14.34
C ASN A 439 14.09 3.03 -14.48
N PRO A 440 14.19 1.80 -13.98
CA PRO A 440 15.44 1.05 -14.04
C PRO A 440 15.80 0.79 -15.52
N GLN A 441 16.93 1.37 -15.95
CA GLN A 441 17.48 1.24 -17.31
C GLN A 441 18.60 0.19 -17.32
N GLU A 442 18.76 -0.54 -18.43
CA GLU A 442 19.82 -1.56 -18.59
C GLU A 442 21.23 -0.97 -18.40
N ASP A 443 21.45 0.31 -18.71
CA ASP A 443 22.76 0.96 -18.63
C ASP A 443 23.18 1.43 -17.22
N ALA A 444 22.32 1.28 -16.21
CA ALA A 444 22.65 1.65 -14.82
C ALA A 444 23.43 0.57 -14.05
N ILE A 445 23.67 -0.59 -14.67
CA ILE A 445 24.45 -1.70 -14.11
C ILE A 445 25.69 -1.92 -15.01
N LYS A 446 26.66 -1.01 -14.90
CA LYS A 446 28.04 -1.25 -15.36
C LYS A 446 29.03 -0.82 -14.29
#